data_AF-A0A8D0EB92-F1
#
_entry.id   AF-A0A8D0EB92-F1
#
_cell.length_a   1.000
_cell.length_b   1.000
_cell.length_c   1.000
_cell.angle_alpha   90.00
_cell.angle_beta   90.00
_cell.angle_gamma   90.00
#
_symmetry.space_group_name_H-M   'P 1'
#
loop_
_entity.id
_entity.type
_entity.pdbx_description
1 polymer ?
#
loop_
_entity_poly.entity_id
_entity_poly.type
_entity_poly.pdbx_seq_one_letter_code
_entity_poly.pdbx_strand_id
1 'polypeptide(L)' 'MAQDMTEKDILKMQIDQLKKEVTLERQMVSKTAKELKDYIESMAAEDPLVKGVPEDKNPFKEKGGCIIS' A
#
# COMPACT_ATOMS: atom_id res chain seq x y z
N MET A 1 -21.06 -13.66 14.47
CA MET A 1 -20.85 -14.18 13.09
C MET A 1 -19.69 -15.18 13.00
N ALA A 2 -18.55 -14.97 13.67
CA ALA A 2 -17.53 -16.03 13.84
C ALA A 2 -17.57 -16.70 15.23
N GLN A 3 -18.21 -16.08 16.22
CA GLN A 3 -18.24 -16.54 17.61
C GLN A 3 -19.25 -17.66 17.89
N ASP A 4 -20.22 -17.90 17.00
CA ASP A 4 -21.28 -18.92 17.15
C ASP A 4 -21.01 -20.21 16.35
N MET A 5 -19.83 -20.33 15.73
CA MET A 5 -19.50 -21.45 14.86
C MET A 5 -18.77 -22.54 15.65
N THR A 6 -19.14 -23.81 15.40
CA THR A 6 -18.39 -24.93 15.97
C THR A 6 -17.00 -24.99 15.36
N GLU A 7 -16.02 -25.55 16.08
CA GLU A 7 -14.66 -25.75 15.56
C GLU A 7 -14.66 -26.50 14.23
N LYS A 8 -15.59 -27.46 14.07
CA LYS A 8 -15.76 -28.22 12.83
C LYS A 8 -16.19 -27.34 11.66
N ASP A 9 -17.04 -26.34 11.89
CA ASP A 9 -17.51 -25.45 10.83
C ASP A 9 -16.45 -24.42 10.44
N ILE A 10 -15.65 -23.95 11.41
CA ILE A 10 -14.47 -23.10 11.15
C ILE A 10 -13.46 -23.85 10.27
N LEU A 11 -13.17 -25.11 10.60
CA LEU A 11 -12.23 -25.93 9.82
C LEU A 11 -12.72 -26.19 8.39
N LYS A 12 -14.03 -26.41 8.19
CA LYS A 12 -14.61 -26.54 6.84
C LYS A 12 -14.43 -25.24 6.05
N MET A 13 -14.75 -24.09 6.65
CA MET A 13 -14.54 -22.80 5.99
C MET A 13 -13.08 -22.57 5.62
N GLN A 14 -12.14 -22.93 6.50
CA GLN A 14 -10.72 -22.82 6.21
C GLN A 14 -10.30 -23.72 5.04
N ILE A 15 -10.81 -24.94 4.98
CA ILE A 15 -10.55 -25.85 3.84
C ILE A 15 -11.12 -25.27 2.55
N ASP A 16 -12.34 -24.72 2.57
CA ASP A 16 -12.96 -24.10 1.39
C ASP A 16 -12.18 -22.86 0.92
N GLN A 17 -11.64 -22.08 1.86
CA GLN A 17 -10.76 -20.95 1.55
C GLN A 17 -9.43 -21.42 0.93
N LEU A 18 -8.79 -22.42 1.52
CA LEU A 18 -7.52 -22.98 0.99
C LEU A 18 -7.71 -23.57 -0.41
N LYS A 19 -8.82 -24.24 -0.69
CA LYS A 19 -9.14 -24.75 -2.03
C LYS A 19 -9.21 -23.63 -3.06
N LYS A 20 -9.79 -22.47 -2.71
CA LYS A 20 -9.83 -21.29 -3.58
C LYS A 20 -8.43 -20.70 -3.81
N GLU A 21 -7.62 -20.61 -2.75
CA GLU A 21 -6.25 -20.05 -2.83
C GLU A 21 -5.27 -20.92 -3.62
N VAL A 22 -5.49 -22.23 -3.66
CA VAL A 22 -4.69 -23.16 -4.47
C VAL A 22 -4.92 -22.91 -5.96
N THR A 23 -6.16 -22.65 -6.38
CA THR A 23 -6.51 -22.38 -7.78
C THR A 23 -6.09 -20.99 -8.28
N LEU A 24 -5.56 -20.14 -7.39
CA LEU A 24 -5.16 -18.77 -7.75
C LEU A 24 -3.91 -18.79 -8.62
N GLU A 25 -4.03 -18.24 -9.83
CA GLU A 25 -2.91 -18.08 -10.76
C GLU A 25 -1.95 -17.01 -10.24
N ARG A 26 -0.74 -17.44 -9.88
CA ARG A 26 0.32 -16.56 -9.36
C ARG A 26 1.19 -16.07 -10.52
N GLN A 27 1.51 -14.77 -10.51
CA GLN A 27 2.49 -14.21 -11.44
C GLN A 27 3.93 -14.46 -10.94
N MET A 28 4.88 -14.54 -11.86
CA MET A 28 6.29 -14.69 -11.52
C MET A 28 6.80 -13.47 -10.76
N VAL A 29 7.50 -13.70 -9.65
CA VAL A 29 8.11 -12.64 -8.83
C VAL A 29 9.09 -11.79 -9.66
N SER A 30 9.81 -12.40 -10.59
CA SER A 30 10.72 -11.68 -11.48
C SER A 30 10.01 -10.66 -12.37
N LYS A 31 8.77 -10.96 -12.79
CA LYS A 31 7.95 -10.05 -13.61
C LYS A 31 7.37 -8.94 -12.75
N THR A 32 6.72 -9.28 -11.64
CA THR A 32 6.06 -8.29 -10.77
C THR A 32 7.06 -7.34 -10.11
N ALA A 33 8.25 -7.84 -9.71
CA ALA A 33 9.30 -7.00 -9.16
C ALA A 33 9.83 -5.98 -10.17
N LYS A 34 9.92 -6.37 -11.45
CA LYS A 34 10.33 -5.45 -12.52
C LYS A 34 9.27 -4.37 -12.75
N GLU A 35 8.01 -4.76 -12.90
CA GLU A 35 6.90 -3.82 -13.09
C GLU A 35 6.79 -2.82 -11.92
N LEU A 36 6.95 -3.32 -10.69
CA LEU A 36 6.95 -2.47 -9.50
C LEU A 36 8.13 -1.48 -9.50
N LYS A 37 9.33 -1.95 -9.85
CA LYS A 37 10.52 -1.10 -9.95
C LYS A 37 10.32 -0.01 -11.00
N ASP A 38 9.89 -0.39 -12.21
CA ASP A 38 9.69 0.53 -13.33
C ASP A 38 8.65 1.62 -12.96
N TYR A 39 7.57 1.22 -12.26
CA TYR A 39 6.58 2.16 -11.74
C TYR A 39 7.17 3.14 -10.72
N ILE A 40 7.89 2.63 -9.72
CA ILE A 40 8.51 3.47 -8.68
C ILE A 40 9.50 4.44 -9.31
N GLU A 41 10.38 3.99 -10.21
CA GLU A 41 11.36 4.85 -10.87
C GLU A 41 10.70 5.95 -11.71
N SER A 42 9.57 5.64 -12.36
CA SER A 42 8.82 6.64 -13.14
C SER A 42 8.23 7.76 -12.26
N MET A 43 7.76 7.42 -11.06
CA MET A 43 7.08 8.38 -10.16
C MET A 43 8.03 9.01 -9.13
N ALA A 44 9.18 8.40 -8.87
CA ALA A 44 10.17 8.89 -7.90
C ALA A 44 10.67 10.31 -8.24
N ALA A 45 10.62 10.70 -9.51
CA ALA A 45 11.01 12.03 -9.92
C ALA A 45 10.05 13.13 -9.43
N GLU A 46 8.77 12.77 -9.28
CA GLU A 46 7.67 13.64 -8.89
C GLU A 46 7.29 13.48 -7.40
N ASP A 47 7.85 12.47 -6.73
CA ASP A 47 7.61 12.22 -5.31
C ASP A 47 8.23 13.35 -4.46
N PRO A 48 7.39 14.17 -3.80
CA PRO A 48 7.89 15.32 -3.04
C PRO A 48 8.59 14.93 -1.73
N LEU A 49 8.37 13.70 -1.23
CA LEU A 49 9.07 13.18 -0.05
C LEU A 49 10.45 12.60 -0.41
N VAL A 50 10.66 12.22 -1.68
CA VAL A 50 11.95 11.75 -2.19
C VAL A 50 12.83 12.92 -2.64
N LYS A 51 12.28 13.85 -3.43
CA LYS A 51 13.03 15.00 -3.98
C LYS A 51 13.05 16.23 -3.07
N GLY A 52 12.14 16.29 -2.11
CA GLY A 52 11.89 17.48 -1.31
C GLY A 52 10.95 18.47 -2.00
N VAL A 53 10.09 19.10 -1.21
CA VAL A 53 9.21 20.19 -1.68
C VAL A 53 9.93 21.52 -1.45
N PRO A 54 10.07 22.39 -2.46
CA PRO A 54 10.57 23.74 -2.24
C PRO A 54 9.63 24.50 -1.29
N GLU A 55 10.19 25.33 -0.40
CA GLU A 55 9.43 25.95 0.71
C GLU A 55 8.16 26.68 0.24
N ASP A 56 8.21 27.38 -0.89
CA ASP A 56 7.06 28.13 -1.43
C ASP A 56 5.91 27.27 -1.96
N LYS A 57 6.16 25.99 -2.23
CA LYS A 57 5.15 25.01 -2.63
C LYS A 57 4.75 24.08 -1.48
N ASN A 58 5.40 24.19 -0.32
CA ASN A 58 5.10 23.34 0.82
C ASN A 58 3.81 23.84 1.52
N PRO A 59 2.70 23.07 1.49
CA PRO A 59 1.46 23.47 2.16
C PRO A 59 1.58 23.55 3.69
N PHE A 60 2.64 22.98 4.26
CA PHE A 60 2.94 23.02 5.69
C PHE A 60 4.04 24.04 6.05
N LYS A 61 4.40 24.95 5.15
CA LYS A 61 5.30 26.08 5.47
C LYS A 61 4.69 26.89 6.62
N GLU A 62 5.48 27.19 7.65
CA GLU A 62 5.04 28.09 8.72
C GLU A 62 4.65 29.45 8.11
N LYS A 63 3.41 29.87 8.33
CA LYS A 63 3.00 31.24 8.00
C LYS A 63 3.77 32.15 8.95
N GLY A 64 4.76 32.87 8.42
CA GLY A 64 5.57 33.82 9.19
C GLY A 64 4.69 34.61 10.15
N GLY A 65 5.02 34.54 11.44
CA GLY A 65 4.24 35.19 12.50
C GLY A 65 4.02 36.66 12.17
N CYS A 66 2.78 37.11 12.30
CA CYS A 66 2.44 38.52 12.21
C CYS A 66 3.24 39.29 13.26
N ILE A 67 4.21 40.09 12.84
CA ILE A 67 4.86 41.07 13.72
C ILE A 67 3.93 42.28 13.76
N ILE A 68 3.18 42.42 14.84
CA ILE A 68 2.45 43.66 15.12
C ILE A 68 3.49 44.69 15.56
N SER A 69 3.80 45.66 14.68
CA SER A 69 4.48 46.91 15.06
C SER A 69 3.45 47.99 15.36
#